data_AF-A0A127Z2X5-F1
#
_entry.id   AF-A0A127Z2X5-F1
#
_cell.length_a   1.000
_cell.length_b   1.000
_cell.length_c   1.000
_cell.angle_alpha   90.00
_cell.angle_beta   90.00
_cell.angle_gamma   90.00
#
_symmetry.space_group_name_H-M   'P 1'
#
loop_
_entity.id
_entity.type
_entity.pdbx_description
1 polymer ?
#
loop_
_entity_poly.entity_id
_entity_poly.type
_entity_poly.pdbx_seq_one_letter_code
_entity_poly.pdbx_strand_id
1 'polypeptide(L)'
;MPPSSGTGIHHQVSQATGLFNIHFEMRQDANNSQLGVYIENGSGGFMTDLSFKGGNGCSLGSQQFTVQNLSFFHCEKAISQLWNWGWSYHAMNITNCTVGLEMRTSPNPESGSQGAASILAYDWTLSNVDTAFNITTPDSGTLILDNISIEKVGAVVRSASDPILLAGCDQPSMIESWVQGYLVEGKQPLEDVQSVSTVEISRPTILVKAESPIKSWFSRSRPRYEWTNVSDIANVKALGCAGDGTTDDSKALQRILDASAGKKIVYVPQGTYYLESTVTFPPGTRIVGEVWPVLMGGGSLFQNASDPQPVIRVGNPGDSGIMEISDMIFSTRGPAAGAIVVEWNIREQEGNQGSAAIWDSHIRIGGFAGTNLEADKCARAQPLSDNCRASFLNLHLTTNSSAYIENMWVWTADHDLDYGDRGQVNLLSGRGVLIESAQGPVWIYGCALEHAVLYQYNIVGANNVFISLAQTETAYFQGTGRAVASAEEPLSIETYHDPNFNPSSAQSPDSPFQDPSDPYENRGLGMRIANSTNVFVYGTGFYSFFNNYNQSQVSVRRSQKMILWLQDLSDDANVWVLNHNTVGVEKMVTVDGQDVVDEEGLRNGFGNTLAVWATQL
;
A
#
# COMPACT_ATOMS: atom_id res chain seq x y z
N MET A 1 -10.82 -26.22 -23.01
CA MET A 1 -10.36 -25.24 -24.01
C MET A 1 -9.33 -25.90 -24.95
N PRO A 2 -9.19 -25.46 -26.21
CA PRO A 2 -8.11 -25.95 -27.09
C PRO A 2 -6.73 -25.60 -26.50
N PRO A 3 -5.65 -26.29 -26.90
CA PRO A 3 -4.31 -25.96 -26.41
C PRO A 3 -3.85 -24.57 -26.89
N SER A 4 -4.33 -24.09 -28.04
CA SER A 4 -3.87 -22.82 -28.64
C SER A 4 -4.49 -21.55 -28.05
N SER A 5 -5.43 -21.63 -27.10
CA SER A 5 -6.09 -20.43 -26.57
C SER A 5 -6.89 -20.69 -25.29
N GLY A 6 -7.04 -19.65 -24.47
CA GLY A 6 -8.00 -19.59 -23.38
C GLY A 6 -7.44 -18.88 -22.16
N THR A 7 -8.19 -17.92 -21.61
CA THR A 7 -7.80 -17.18 -20.41
C THR A 7 -8.84 -17.42 -19.31
N GLY A 8 -8.39 -17.70 -18.08
CA GLY A 8 -9.27 -17.87 -16.93
C GLY A 8 -9.94 -16.55 -16.53
N ILE A 9 -9.14 -15.56 -16.13
CA ILE A 9 -9.61 -14.24 -15.71
C ILE A 9 -8.87 -13.15 -16.49
N HIS A 10 -9.65 -12.24 -17.09
CA HIS A 10 -9.17 -10.93 -17.52
C HIS A 10 -9.38 -9.95 -16.37
N HIS A 11 -8.29 -9.53 -15.72
CA HIS A 11 -8.31 -8.77 -14.46
C HIS A 11 -7.75 -7.36 -14.65
N GLN A 12 -8.29 -6.62 -15.62
CA GLN A 12 -7.97 -5.21 -15.86
C GLN A 12 -8.69 -4.33 -14.83
N VAL A 13 -8.01 -4.01 -13.73
CA VAL A 13 -8.60 -3.37 -12.55
C VAL A 13 -7.68 -2.31 -11.92
N SER A 14 -8.19 -1.60 -10.92
CA SER A 14 -7.45 -0.62 -10.11
C SER A 14 -7.53 -0.96 -8.59
N GLN A 15 -7.28 0.01 -7.70
CA GLN A 15 -7.29 -0.14 -6.23
C GLN A 15 -8.62 -0.73 -5.70
N ALA A 16 -8.60 -1.21 -4.44
CA ALA A 16 -9.74 -1.85 -3.76
C ALA A 16 -10.34 -3.03 -4.55
N THR A 17 -9.48 -3.77 -5.25
CA THR A 17 -9.84 -5.02 -5.93
C THR A 17 -8.82 -6.08 -5.59
N GLY A 18 -9.25 -7.34 -5.64
CA GLY A 18 -8.32 -8.44 -5.57
C GLY A 18 -8.89 -9.79 -5.94
N LEU A 19 -7.98 -10.75 -6.12
CA LEU A 19 -8.31 -12.16 -6.31
C LEU A 19 -7.82 -12.94 -5.09
N PHE A 20 -8.69 -13.82 -4.58
CA PHE A 20 -8.45 -14.56 -3.35
C PHE A 20 -8.91 -16.01 -3.53
N ASN A 21 -8.06 -16.97 -3.16
CA ASN A 21 -8.44 -18.39 -3.07
C ASN A 21 -9.01 -18.97 -4.39
N ILE A 22 -8.30 -18.80 -5.50
CA ILE A 22 -8.71 -19.29 -6.82
C ILE A 22 -7.73 -20.35 -7.32
N HIS A 23 -8.27 -21.45 -7.85
CA HIS A 23 -7.50 -22.49 -8.53
C HIS A 23 -7.73 -22.46 -10.04
N PHE A 24 -6.63 -22.44 -10.80
CA PHE A 24 -6.62 -22.47 -12.25
C PHE A 24 -6.03 -23.80 -12.74
N GLU A 25 -6.88 -24.67 -13.28
CA GLU A 25 -6.47 -25.92 -13.94
C GLU A 25 -6.42 -25.71 -15.46
N MET A 26 -5.22 -25.82 -16.02
CA MET A 26 -4.93 -25.71 -17.44
C MET A 26 -4.30 -26.99 -17.99
N ARG A 27 -4.29 -27.10 -19.31
CA ARG A 27 -3.67 -28.21 -20.04
C ARG A 27 -2.15 -28.25 -19.83
N GLN A 28 -1.52 -29.40 -20.08
CA GLN A 28 -0.07 -29.62 -19.91
C GLN A 28 0.59 -30.21 -21.17
N ASP A 29 -0.16 -30.40 -22.26
CA ASP A 29 0.41 -30.81 -23.53
C ASP A 29 1.24 -29.70 -24.19
N ALA A 30 2.17 -30.10 -25.07
CA ALA A 30 3.02 -29.18 -25.80
C ALA A 30 2.21 -28.18 -26.66
N ASN A 31 2.80 -27.01 -26.92
CA ASN A 31 2.16 -25.89 -27.64
C ASN A 31 0.90 -25.34 -26.95
N ASN A 32 0.88 -25.35 -25.61
CA ASN A 32 -0.20 -24.77 -24.83
C ASN A 32 -0.03 -23.25 -24.67
N SER A 33 -1.07 -22.50 -25.04
CA SER A 33 -1.20 -21.05 -24.90
C SER A 33 -2.35 -20.64 -23.97
N GLN A 34 -2.86 -21.58 -23.16
CA GLN A 34 -3.79 -21.25 -22.08
C GLN A 34 -3.10 -20.38 -21.02
N LEU A 35 -3.88 -19.51 -20.40
CA LEU A 35 -3.43 -18.51 -19.44
C LEU A 35 -4.39 -18.48 -18.25
N GLY A 36 -3.86 -18.44 -17.02
CA GLY A 36 -4.68 -18.29 -15.82
C GLY A 36 -5.24 -16.87 -15.71
N VAL A 37 -4.38 -15.90 -15.47
CA VAL A 37 -4.72 -14.48 -15.31
C VAL A 37 -4.08 -13.62 -16.39
N TYR A 38 -4.85 -12.72 -16.98
CA TYR A 38 -4.39 -11.69 -17.90
C TYR A 38 -4.70 -10.29 -17.39
N ILE A 39 -3.68 -9.46 -17.29
CA ILE A 39 -3.78 -8.03 -17.00
C ILE A 39 -2.91 -7.31 -18.02
N GLU A 40 -3.51 -6.48 -18.88
CA GLU A 40 -2.80 -5.71 -19.89
C GLU A 40 -2.53 -4.26 -19.47
N ASN A 41 -3.33 -3.71 -18.55
CA ASN A 41 -3.09 -2.44 -17.86
C ASN A 41 -3.98 -2.35 -16.59
N GLY A 42 -3.75 -1.31 -15.79
CA GLY A 42 -4.49 -1.04 -14.56
C GLY A 42 -3.70 -0.15 -13.61
N SER A 43 -4.30 0.14 -12.46
CA SER A 43 -3.62 0.75 -11.29
C SER A 43 -3.96 -0.07 -10.05
N GLY A 44 -3.66 -1.37 -10.13
CA GLY A 44 -4.00 -2.32 -9.07
C GLY A 44 -3.26 -2.05 -7.76
N GLY A 45 -3.50 -2.79 -6.69
CA GLY A 45 -4.40 -3.93 -6.51
C GLY A 45 -3.69 -5.02 -5.71
N PHE A 46 -4.45 -6.00 -5.21
CA PHE A 46 -3.91 -7.09 -4.39
C PHE A 46 -4.34 -8.47 -4.90
N MET A 47 -3.45 -9.46 -4.91
CA MET A 47 -3.82 -10.86 -5.20
C MET A 47 -3.19 -11.76 -4.16
N THR A 48 -3.96 -12.71 -3.62
CA THR A 48 -3.42 -13.70 -2.69
C THR A 48 -4.05 -15.08 -2.83
N ASP A 49 -3.34 -16.10 -2.35
CA ASP A 49 -3.84 -17.47 -2.21
C ASP A 49 -4.32 -18.09 -3.53
N LEU A 50 -3.61 -17.86 -4.65
CA LEU A 50 -3.98 -18.45 -5.94
C LEU A 50 -3.09 -19.65 -6.27
N SER A 51 -3.65 -20.63 -6.98
CA SER A 51 -2.90 -21.79 -7.47
C SER A 51 -3.11 -22.03 -8.95
N PHE A 52 -2.03 -22.36 -9.66
CA PHE A 52 -1.99 -22.55 -11.10
C PHE A 52 -1.37 -23.89 -11.44
N LYS A 53 -2.00 -24.65 -12.33
CA LYS A 53 -1.46 -25.93 -12.81
C LYS A 53 -1.56 -26.05 -14.33
N GLY A 54 -0.42 -26.26 -14.98
CA GLY A 54 -0.34 -26.30 -16.45
C GLY A 54 -0.34 -24.91 -17.10
N GLY A 55 -0.27 -24.88 -18.43
CA GLY A 55 -0.35 -23.65 -19.24
C GLY A 55 0.67 -22.57 -18.88
N ASN A 56 0.29 -21.31 -19.10
CA ASN A 56 0.98 -20.14 -18.60
C ASN A 56 0.22 -19.64 -17.37
N GLY A 57 0.89 -19.38 -16.26
CA GLY A 57 0.23 -18.98 -15.02
C GLY A 57 -0.44 -17.61 -15.16
N CYS A 58 0.38 -16.56 -15.24
CA CYS A 58 -0.08 -15.18 -15.33
C CYS A 58 0.66 -14.38 -16.42
N SER A 59 -0.03 -13.41 -17.03
CA SER A 59 0.57 -12.36 -17.86
C SER A 59 0.08 -11.01 -17.36
N LEU A 60 0.97 -10.23 -16.78
CA LEU A 60 0.64 -9.13 -15.87
C LEU A 60 1.23 -7.81 -16.35
N GLY A 61 0.40 -6.78 -16.45
CA GLY A 61 0.75 -5.43 -16.88
C GLY A 61 -0.13 -4.40 -16.17
N SER A 62 0.43 -3.60 -15.28
CA SER A 62 -0.28 -2.58 -14.47
C SER A 62 0.75 -1.63 -13.89
N GLN A 63 0.36 -0.42 -13.50
CA GLN A 63 1.25 0.55 -12.84
C GLN A 63 1.96 -0.09 -11.64
N GLN A 64 1.18 -0.65 -10.72
CA GLN A 64 1.66 -1.40 -9.57
C GLN A 64 0.71 -2.53 -9.16
N PHE A 65 1.20 -3.43 -8.30
CA PHE A 65 0.42 -4.48 -7.65
C PHE A 65 1.24 -5.12 -6.51
N THR A 66 0.53 -5.66 -5.52
CA THR A 66 1.09 -6.59 -4.54
C THR A 66 0.49 -7.97 -4.73
N VAL A 67 1.35 -8.99 -4.81
CA VAL A 67 0.95 -10.38 -5.04
C VAL A 67 1.57 -11.26 -3.98
N GLN A 68 0.76 -12.08 -3.32
CA GLN A 68 1.17 -12.85 -2.14
C GLN A 68 0.72 -14.30 -2.20
N ASN A 69 1.53 -15.25 -1.73
CA ASN A 69 1.12 -16.64 -1.54
C ASN A 69 0.49 -17.31 -2.78
N LEU A 70 1.19 -17.21 -3.91
CA LEU A 70 0.77 -17.85 -5.16
C LEU A 70 1.60 -19.10 -5.43
N SER A 71 0.94 -20.16 -5.90
CA SER A 71 1.59 -21.44 -6.22
C SER A 71 1.45 -21.82 -7.70
N PHE A 72 2.54 -22.19 -8.36
CA PHE A 72 2.58 -22.59 -9.77
C PHE A 72 3.19 -23.98 -9.93
N PHE A 73 2.49 -24.84 -10.68
CA PHE A 73 2.91 -26.22 -10.92
C PHE A 73 2.84 -26.53 -12.42
N HIS A 74 3.93 -27.07 -12.99
CA HIS A 74 3.94 -27.52 -14.39
C HIS A 74 3.55 -26.42 -15.40
N CYS A 75 3.88 -25.16 -15.10
CA CYS A 75 3.67 -24.04 -16.02
C CYS A 75 4.86 -23.92 -16.97
N GLU A 76 4.61 -23.56 -18.23
CA GLU A 76 5.69 -23.16 -19.15
C GLU A 76 6.36 -21.88 -18.62
N LYS A 77 5.54 -20.87 -18.34
CA LYS A 77 5.93 -19.67 -17.60
C LYS A 77 4.96 -19.50 -16.45
N ALA A 78 5.45 -19.44 -15.22
CA ALA A 78 4.60 -19.13 -14.08
C ALA A 78 4.11 -17.67 -14.19
N ILE A 79 5.00 -16.72 -14.43
CA ILE A 79 4.67 -15.29 -14.54
C ILE A 79 5.35 -14.69 -15.77
N SER A 80 4.59 -13.96 -16.58
CA SER A 80 5.10 -13.05 -17.60
C SER A 80 4.74 -11.62 -17.21
N GLN A 81 5.71 -10.84 -16.73
CA GLN A 81 5.52 -9.42 -16.47
C GLN A 81 5.65 -8.66 -17.79
N LEU A 82 4.52 -8.18 -18.32
CA LEU A 82 4.42 -7.44 -19.58
C LEU A 82 4.97 -6.03 -19.44
N TRP A 83 4.50 -5.31 -18.42
CA TRP A 83 5.00 -3.99 -18.03
C TRP A 83 4.62 -3.66 -16.59
N ASN A 84 5.32 -2.72 -15.96
CA ASN A 84 4.93 -2.11 -14.69
C ASN A 84 5.74 -0.85 -14.41
N TRP A 85 5.36 -0.08 -13.39
CA TRP A 85 6.24 0.87 -12.73
C TRP A 85 6.94 0.22 -11.54
N GLY A 86 6.20 -0.49 -10.69
CA GLY A 86 6.80 -1.33 -9.65
C GLY A 86 5.86 -2.38 -9.06
N TRP A 87 6.40 -3.53 -8.71
CA TRP A 87 5.62 -4.69 -8.30
C TRP A 87 6.30 -5.46 -7.18
N SER A 88 5.51 -5.93 -6.21
CA SER A 88 5.99 -6.73 -5.09
C SER A 88 5.36 -8.13 -5.12
N TYR A 89 6.20 -9.16 -5.04
CA TYR A 89 5.80 -10.56 -5.01
C TYR A 89 6.32 -11.23 -3.74
N HIS A 90 5.39 -11.69 -2.91
CA HIS A 90 5.64 -12.27 -1.60
C HIS A 90 5.26 -13.76 -1.57
N ALA A 91 6.06 -14.59 -0.91
CA ALA A 91 5.67 -15.96 -0.56
C ALA A 91 5.25 -16.83 -1.76
N MET A 92 5.99 -16.70 -2.87
CA MET A 92 5.68 -17.42 -4.10
C MET A 92 6.23 -18.84 -4.05
N ASN A 93 5.49 -19.81 -4.57
CA ASN A 93 5.94 -21.21 -4.67
C ASN A 93 5.88 -21.66 -6.13
N ILE A 94 7.02 -21.97 -6.73
CA ILE A 94 7.12 -22.33 -8.15
C ILE A 94 7.81 -23.67 -8.30
N THR A 95 7.09 -24.66 -8.84
CA THR A 95 7.56 -26.04 -8.92
C THR A 95 7.36 -26.64 -10.31
N ASN A 96 8.38 -27.32 -10.83
CA ASN A 96 8.34 -28.01 -12.12
C ASN A 96 7.97 -27.08 -13.29
N CYS A 97 8.47 -25.85 -13.30
CA CYS A 97 8.18 -24.86 -14.35
C CYS A 97 9.42 -24.58 -15.20
N THR A 98 9.26 -24.23 -16.48
CA THR A 98 10.42 -23.86 -17.31
C THR A 98 10.96 -22.48 -16.92
N VAL A 99 10.08 -21.48 -16.84
CA VAL A 99 10.42 -20.13 -16.37
C VAL A 99 9.58 -19.77 -15.15
N GLY A 100 10.21 -19.29 -14.08
CA GLY A 100 9.52 -18.69 -12.94
C GLY A 100 8.88 -17.35 -13.34
N LEU A 101 9.68 -16.31 -13.50
CA LEU A 101 9.25 -14.99 -13.92
C LEU A 101 10.02 -14.53 -15.15
N GLU A 102 9.30 -14.21 -16.22
CA GLU A 102 9.82 -13.46 -17.37
C GLU A 102 9.53 -11.97 -17.19
N MET A 103 10.58 -11.17 -17.06
CA MET A 103 10.52 -9.72 -16.91
C MET A 103 10.76 -9.05 -18.27
N ARG A 104 9.70 -8.56 -18.92
CA ARG A 104 9.79 -7.95 -20.25
C ARG A 104 10.25 -6.50 -20.17
N THR A 105 11.55 -6.30 -20.01
CA THR A 105 12.16 -4.98 -19.80
C THR A 105 12.28 -4.18 -21.10
N SER A 106 12.27 -2.86 -20.98
CA SER A 106 12.37 -1.93 -22.11
C SER A 106 13.80 -1.88 -22.67
N PRO A 107 14.03 -1.85 -23.99
CA PRO A 107 15.36 -1.65 -24.56
C PRO A 107 15.85 -0.20 -24.49
N ASN A 108 14.98 0.76 -24.14
CA ASN A 108 15.35 2.17 -24.01
C ASN A 108 14.49 2.86 -22.93
N PRO A 109 14.60 2.47 -21.65
CA PRO A 109 13.77 3.00 -20.57
C PRO A 109 13.96 4.51 -20.37
N GLU A 110 15.16 5.03 -20.61
CA GLU A 110 15.51 6.45 -20.49
C GLU A 110 14.75 7.36 -21.48
N SER A 111 14.25 6.81 -22.59
CA SER A 111 13.40 7.56 -23.53
C SER A 111 11.96 7.73 -23.04
N GLY A 112 11.54 6.95 -22.04
CA GLY A 112 10.13 6.82 -21.64
C GLY A 112 9.44 5.58 -22.17
N SER A 113 10.12 4.77 -22.98
CA SER A 113 9.57 3.49 -23.46
C SER A 113 9.31 2.56 -22.28
N GLN A 114 8.05 2.18 -22.07
CA GLN A 114 7.62 1.37 -20.94
C GLN A 114 7.81 -0.13 -21.19
N GLY A 115 8.40 -0.81 -20.20
CA GLY A 115 8.42 -2.27 -20.08
C GLY A 115 8.13 -2.66 -18.62
N ALA A 116 8.56 -3.83 -18.18
CA ALA A 116 8.64 -4.15 -16.76
C ALA A 116 9.78 -3.33 -16.16
N ALA A 117 9.46 -2.22 -15.49
CA ALA A 117 10.44 -1.32 -14.92
C ALA A 117 11.09 -1.95 -13.69
N SER A 118 10.30 -2.42 -12.72
CA SER A 118 10.86 -2.90 -11.47
C SER A 118 10.06 -4.02 -10.80
N ILE A 119 10.78 -4.96 -10.19
CA ILE A 119 10.22 -6.11 -9.48
C ILE A 119 11.00 -6.33 -8.18
N LEU A 120 10.26 -6.47 -7.08
CA LEU A 120 10.75 -6.96 -5.79
C LEU A 120 10.15 -8.33 -5.53
N ALA A 121 10.99 -9.36 -5.46
CA ALA A 121 10.59 -10.73 -5.15
C ALA A 121 11.18 -11.13 -3.79
N TYR A 122 10.33 -11.56 -2.85
CA TYR A 122 10.79 -11.92 -1.52
C TYR A 122 10.04 -13.10 -0.90
N ASP A 123 10.78 -13.92 -0.17
CA ASP A 123 10.32 -15.17 0.45
C ASP A 123 9.80 -16.22 -0.55
N TRP A 124 10.44 -16.31 -1.73
CA TRP A 124 10.05 -17.29 -2.74
C TRP A 124 10.65 -18.66 -2.44
N THR A 125 9.96 -19.71 -2.85
CA THR A 125 10.47 -21.07 -2.94
C THR A 125 10.37 -21.55 -4.38
N LEU A 126 11.49 -21.98 -4.96
CA LEU A 126 11.53 -22.54 -6.30
C LEU A 126 12.15 -23.92 -6.30
N SER A 127 11.50 -24.87 -6.98
CA SER A 127 12.02 -26.23 -7.12
C SER A 127 11.84 -26.80 -8.52
N ASN A 128 12.92 -27.39 -9.07
CA ASN A 128 12.91 -27.96 -10.43
C ASN A 128 12.46 -26.92 -11.48
N VAL A 129 13.24 -25.83 -11.59
CA VAL A 129 12.95 -24.69 -12.49
C VAL A 129 14.18 -24.38 -13.35
N ASP A 130 14.03 -24.33 -14.67
CA ASP A 130 15.18 -24.09 -15.56
C ASP A 130 15.75 -22.67 -15.39
N THR A 131 14.87 -21.67 -15.28
CA THR A 131 15.25 -20.26 -15.03
C THR A 131 14.26 -19.59 -14.10
N ALA A 132 14.70 -19.15 -12.91
CA ALA A 132 13.82 -18.54 -11.92
C ALA A 132 13.37 -17.13 -12.36
N PHE A 133 14.31 -16.27 -12.77
CA PHE A 133 14.05 -14.91 -13.24
C PHE A 133 14.78 -14.68 -14.57
N ASN A 134 14.02 -14.29 -15.60
CA ASN A 134 14.55 -14.02 -16.93
C ASN A 134 14.27 -12.57 -17.32
N ILE A 135 15.32 -11.75 -17.41
CA ILE A 135 15.27 -10.36 -17.85
C ILE A 135 15.44 -10.33 -19.36
N THR A 136 14.49 -9.76 -20.12
CA THR A 136 14.52 -9.88 -21.60
C THR A 136 15.53 -8.99 -22.29
N THR A 137 15.90 -7.86 -21.68
CA THR A 137 16.85 -6.88 -22.22
C THR A 137 18.00 -6.72 -21.22
N PRO A 138 19.27 -6.91 -21.61
CA PRO A 138 20.40 -6.70 -20.72
C PRO A 138 20.46 -5.30 -20.13
N ASP A 139 20.95 -5.23 -18.89
CA ASP A 139 21.19 -3.99 -18.13
C ASP A 139 19.96 -3.07 -17.98
N SER A 140 18.76 -3.63 -18.15
CA SER A 140 17.48 -2.93 -18.09
C SER A 140 16.58 -3.50 -17.02
N GLY A 141 15.80 -2.62 -16.39
CA GLY A 141 14.92 -2.95 -15.29
C GLY A 141 15.64 -3.13 -13.96
N THR A 142 14.89 -2.95 -12.88
CA THR A 142 15.34 -3.15 -11.51
C THR A 142 14.77 -4.46 -10.98
N LEU A 143 15.63 -5.34 -10.48
CA LEU A 143 15.22 -6.59 -9.86
C LEU A 143 15.89 -6.73 -8.50
N ILE A 144 15.07 -6.93 -7.47
CA ILE A 144 15.52 -7.18 -6.11
C ILE A 144 14.98 -8.53 -5.66
N LEU A 145 15.88 -9.38 -5.19
CA LEU A 145 15.59 -10.68 -4.61
C LEU A 145 15.95 -10.62 -3.13
N ASP A 146 15.06 -11.04 -2.26
CA ASP A 146 15.31 -11.13 -0.82
C ASP A 146 14.75 -12.44 -0.29
N ASN A 147 15.60 -13.28 0.31
CA ASN A 147 15.22 -14.56 0.88
C ASN A 147 14.53 -15.50 -0.15
N ILE A 148 15.28 -15.91 -1.20
CA ILE A 148 14.82 -16.87 -2.22
C ILE A 148 15.38 -18.28 -2.00
N SER A 149 14.53 -19.23 -1.63
CA SER A 149 14.91 -20.64 -1.46
C SER A 149 14.85 -21.38 -2.80
N ILE A 150 15.91 -22.13 -3.13
CA ILE A 150 16.06 -22.83 -4.41
C ILE A 150 16.48 -24.29 -4.23
N GLU A 151 15.95 -25.18 -5.07
CA GLU A 151 16.43 -26.56 -5.24
C GLU A 151 16.26 -26.98 -6.70
N LYS A 152 17.30 -27.55 -7.34
CA LYS A 152 17.26 -27.95 -8.77
C LYS A 152 16.83 -26.78 -9.66
N VAL A 153 17.46 -25.63 -9.46
CA VAL A 153 17.27 -24.45 -10.29
C VAL A 153 18.47 -24.32 -11.23
N GLY A 154 18.23 -24.18 -12.55
CA GLY A 154 19.32 -24.08 -13.53
C GLY A 154 20.04 -22.73 -13.49
N ALA A 155 19.28 -21.64 -13.57
CA ALA A 155 19.75 -20.27 -13.34
C ALA A 155 18.76 -19.52 -12.44
N VAL A 156 19.26 -18.79 -11.44
CA VAL A 156 18.38 -17.90 -10.65
C VAL A 156 18.07 -16.66 -11.47
N VAL A 157 19.09 -15.97 -11.99
CA VAL A 157 18.88 -14.79 -12.86
C VAL A 157 19.61 -15.00 -14.18
N ARG A 158 18.88 -14.81 -15.27
CA ARG A 158 19.41 -14.78 -16.64
C ARG A 158 19.03 -13.46 -17.32
N SER A 159 19.94 -12.95 -18.14
CA SER A 159 19.73 -11.78 -18.99
C SER A 159 19.74 -12.18 -20.47
N ALA A 160 18.62 -11.94 -21.16
CA ALA A 160 18.37 -12.33 -22.55
C ALA A 160 18.79 -13.79 -22.84
N SER A 161 19.44 -14.04 -23.98
CA SER A 161 19.92 -15.37 -24.37
C SER A 161 21.26 -15.76 -23.74
N ASP A 162 22.05 -14.82 -23.21
CA ASP A 162 23.33 -14.99 -22.47
C ASP A 162 23.81 -13.59 -22.04
N PRO A 163 24.29 -13.31 -20.79
CA PRO A 163 24.78 -14.23 -19.75
C PRO A 163 23.80 -14.64 -18.62
N ILE A 164 24.14 -15.74 -17.93
CA ILE A 164 23.63 -16.06 -16.57
C ILE A 164 24.25 -15.07 -15.58
N LEU A 165 23.42 -14.30 -14.88
CA LEU A 165 23.85 -13.29 -13.90
C LEU A 165 23.93 -13.84 -12.47
N LEU A 166 23.09 -14.82 -12.14
CA LEU A 166 23.12 -15.54 -10.87
C LEU A 166 22.87 -17.03 -11.12
N ALA A 167 23.90 -17.85 -10.85
CA ALA A 167 23.84 -19.29 -11.05
C ALA A 167 22.81 -19.96 -10.12
N GLY A 168 22.19 -21.02 -10.61
CA GLY A 168 21.32 -21.87 -9.80
C GLY A 168 22.08 -22.91 -8.98
N CYS A 169 21.35 -23.85 -8.39
CA CYS A 169 21.90 -24.92 -7.58
C CYS A 169 21.05 -26.20 -7.70
N ASP A 170 21.72 -27.35 -7.82
CA ASP A 170 21.06 -28.67 -7.81
C ASP A 170 20.62 -29.11 -6.41
N GLN A 171 21.29 -28.61 -5.36
CA GLN A 171 20.97 -28.90 -3.95
C GLN A 171 20.17 -27.77 -3.32
N PRO A 172 19.45 -28.02 -2.20
CA PRO A 172 18.80 -26.97 -1.45
C PRO A 172 19.77 -25.85 -1.09
N SER A 173 19.44 -24.61 -1.45
CA SER A 173 20.23 -23.41 -1.20
C SER A 173 19.31 -22.21 -0.97
N MET A 174 19.91 -21.11 -0.51
CA MET A 174 19.24 -19.89 -0.10
C MET A 174 19.97 -18.70 -0.69
N ILE A 175 19.26 -17.88 -1.46
CA ILE A 175 19.74 -16.56 -1.87
C ILE A 175 19.24 -15.58 -0.81
N GLU A 176 20.12 -15.12 0.05
CA GLU A 176 19.78 -14.17 1.12
C GLU A 176 19.33 -12.85 0.51
N SER A 177 20.10 -12.29 -0.43
CA SER A 177 19.69 -11.16 -1.24
C SER A 177 20.45 -11.09 -2.56
N TRP A 178 19.86 -10.39 -3.54
CA TRP A 178 20.51 -10.04 -4.80
C TRP A 178 19.83 -8.81 -5.37
N VAL A 179 20.61 -7.83 -5.82
CA VAL A 179 20.06 -6.57 -6.35
C VAL A 179 20.70 -6.25 -7.71
N GLN A 180 19.85 -5.84 -8.66
CA GLN A 180 20.23 -5.10 -9.86
C GLN A 180 19.51 -3.75 -9.85
N GLY A 181 20.27 -2.67 -9.66
CA GLY A 181 19.80 -1.29 -9.69
C GLY A 181 20.62 -0.39 -8.76
N TYR A 182 20.13 0.82 -8.50
CA TYR A 182 20.86 1.83 -7.73
C TYR A 182 20.67 1.68 -6.21
N LEU A 183 21.78 1.78 -5.45
CA LEU A 183 21.83 1.61 -4.00
C LEU A 183 22.34 2.88 -3.31
N VAL A 184 21.75 3.20 -2.16
CA VAL A 184 22.12 4.34 -1.32
C VAL A 184 22.15 3.91 0.15
N GLU A 185 23.25 4.23 0.83
CA GLU A 185 23.41 4.04 2.28
C GLU A 185 23.36 5.41 2.96
N GLY A 186 22.34 5.66 3.78
CA GLY A 186 22.13 6.94 4.45
C GLY A 186 22.10 8.11 3.47
N LYS A 187 23.19 8.87 3.41
CA LYS A 187 23.38 10.02 2.51
C LYS A 187 24.41 9.77 1.40
N GLN A 188 24.93 8.55 1.28
CA GLN A 188 26.00 8.17 0.36
C GLN A 188 25.46 7.25 -0.73
N PRO A 189 25.40 7.73 -1.98
CA PRO A 189 25.17 6.84 -3.10
C PRO A 189 26.39 5.95 -3.34
N LEU A 190 26.17 4.66 -3.65
CA LEU A 190 27.25 3.72 -3.90
C LEU A 190 27.70 3.74 -5.38
N GLU A 191 29.01 3.62 -5.63
CA GLU A 191 29.63 3.87 -6.95
C GLU A 191 29.28 2.83 -8.04
N ASP A 192 28.72 1.66 -7.70
CA ASP A 192 28.34 0.64 -8.68
C ASP A 192 26.81 0.61 -8.94
N VAL A 193 26.38 1.43 -9.90
CA VAL A 193 24.96 1.72 -10.22
C VAL A 193 24.23 0.62 -11.01
N GLN A 194 24.97 -0.39 -11.51
CA GLN A 194 24.43 -1.55 -12.23
C GLN A 194 25.16 -2.86 -11.87
N SER A 195 25.76 -2.97 -10.67
CA SER A 195 26.42 -4.21 -10.26
C SER A 195 25.47 -5.12 -9.46
N VAL A 196 25.70 -6.42 -9.62
CA VAL A 196 25.14 -7.44 -8.74
C VAL A 196 25.71 -7.23 -7.35
N SER A 197 24.86 -6.85 -6.40
CA SER A 197 25.23 -6.68 -4.99
C SER A 197 24.37 -7.55 -4.07
N THR A 198 24.91 -7.83 -2.89
CA THR A 198 24.21 -8.47 -1.77
C THR A 198 24.07 -7.46 -0.64
N VAL A 199 22.89 -7.40 -0.03
CA VAL A 199 22.55 -6.58 1.14
C VAL A 199 22.12 -7.47 2.30
N GLU A 200 22.45 -7.12 3.54
CA GLU A 200 22.08 -7.94 4.71
C GLU A 200 20.90 -7.32 5.46
N ILE A 201 19.69 -7.83 5.22
CA ILE A 201 18.48 -7.32 5.87
C ILE A 201 18.24 -8.05 7.20
N SER A 202 18.51 -7.36 8.30
CA SER A 202 18.23 -7.88 9.65
C SER A 202 16.73 -7.81 9.96
N ARG A 203 16.03 -8.94 9.81
CA ARG A 203 14.59 -9.04 10.09
C ARG A 203 14.29 -9.24 11.58
N PRO A 204 13.53 -8.34 12.25
CA PRO A 204 13.09 -8.55 13.62
C PRO A 204 12.22 -9.79 13.75
N THR A 205 12.44 -10.57 14.81
CA THR A 205 11.70 -11.82 15.05
C THR A 205 10.19 -11.63 15.18
N ILE A 206 9.75 -10.45 15.64
CA ILE A 206 8.33 -10.10 15.79
C ILE A 206 7.63 -9.85 14.45
N LEU A 207 8.37 -9.55 13.38
CA LEU A 207 7.83 -9.29 12.04
C LEU A 207 7.82 -10.52 11.13
N VAL A 208 8.56 -11.56 11.48
CA VAL A 208 8.65 -12.81 10.71
C VAL A 208 7.68 -13.86 11.25
N LYS A 209 7.28 -14.77 10.38
CA LYS A 209 6.44 -15.92 10.73
C LYS A 209 7.19 -16.82 11.70
N ALA A 210 6.60 -17.03 12.87
CA ALA A 210 7.13 -17.96 13.88
C ALA A 210 7.43 -19.33 13.27
N GLU A 211 8.57 -19.93 13.66
CA GLU A 211 9.02 -21.26 13.24
C GLU A 211 9.26 -21.43 11.72
N SER A 212 9.25 -20.34 10.93
CA SER A 212 9.59 -20.40 9.51
C SER A 212 11.09 -20.74 9.32
N PRO A 213 11.45 -21.84 8.62
CA PRO A 213 12.85 -22.21 8.41
C PRO A 213 13.62 -21.18 7.57
N ILE A 214 12.90 -20.44 6.72
CA ILE A 214 13.43 -19.36 5.89
C ILE A 214 13.18 -17.97 6.49
N LYS A 215 12.71 -17.85 7.75
CA LYS A 215 12.37 -16.54 8.37
C LYS A 215 11.52 -15.59 7.50
N SER A 216 10.52 -16.13 6.79
CA SER A 216 9.63 -15.33 5.93
C SER A 216 8.86 -14.28 6.74
N TRP A 217 8.60 -13.12 6.14
CA TRP A 217 7.73 -12.10 6.71
C TRP A 217 6.37 -12.71 7.03
N PHE A 218 5.79 -12.31 8.17
CA PHE A 218 4.49 -12.82 8.56
C PHE A 218 3.41 -12.35 7.58
N SER A 219 2.62 -13.30 7.09
CA SER A 219 1.41 -13.08 6.30
C SER A 219 0.28 -13.93 6.82
N ARG A 220 -0.95 -13.43 6.68
CA ARG A 220 -2.17 -14.10 7.11
C ARG A 220 -3.32 -13.81 6.15
N SER A 221 -3.80 -14.86 5.50
CA SER A 221 -4.99 -14.80 4.65
C SER A 221 -6.23 -14.35 5.43
N ARG A 222 -7.12 -13.65 4.75
CA ARG A 222 -8.43 -13.26 5.26
C ARG A 222 -9.21 -14.45 5.84
N PRO A 223 -9.67 -14.39 7.11
CA PRO A 223 -10.51 -15.42 7.69
C PRO A 223 -11.83 -15.57 6.92
N ARG A 224 -12.18 -16.80 6.53
CA ARG A 224 -13.45 -17.11 5.83
C ARG A 224 -14.53 -17.68 6.75
N TYR A 225 -14.20 -17.91 8.02
CA TYR A 225 -15.10 -18.42 9.07
C TYR A 225 -15.88 -19.69 8.69
N GLU A 226 -15.29 -20.58 7.87
CA GLU A 226 -15.94 -21.80 7.36
C GLU A 226 -16.39 -22.77 8.47
N TRP A 227 -15.85 -22.61 9.68
CA TRP A 227 -16.19 -23.40 10.87
C TRP A 227 -17.42 -22.90 11.63
N THR A 228 -18.05 -21.80 11.21
CA THR A 228 -19.16 -21.17 11.94
C THR A 228 -20.54 -21.59 11.43
N ASN A 229 -21.55 -21.46 12.28
CA ASN A 229 -22.96 -21.67 11.93
C ASN A 229 -23.71 -20.33 11.84
N VAL A 230 -24.89 -20.34 11.21
CA VAL A 230 -25.77 -19.16 11.12
C VAL A 230 -26.12 -18.58 12.51
N SER A 231 -26.20 -19.42 13.55
CA SER A 231 -26.45 -18.98 14.93
C SER A 231 -25.35 -18.10 15.52
N ASP A 232 -24.14 -18.21 14.98
CA ASP A 232 -22.94 -17.49 15.44
C ASP A 232 -22.86 -16.09 14.81
N ILE A 233 -23.81 -15.76 13.93
CA ILE A 233 -23.89 -14.47 13.24
C ILE A 233 -24.82 -13.51 13.98
N ALA A 234 -24.38 -12.26 14.14
CA ALA A 234 -25.18 -11.14 14.62
C ALA A 234 -25.41 -10.16 13.47
N ASN A 235 -26.56 -10.27 12.80
CA ASN A 235 -26.94 -9.36 11.71
C ASN A 235 -27.37 -8.00 12.28
N VAL A 236 -26.67 -6.93 11.94
CA VAL A 236 -26.91 -5.61 12.56
C VAL A 236 -28.29 -5.04 12.23
N LYS A 237 -28.82 -5.28 11.02
CA LYS A 237 -30.16 -4.82 10.63
C LYS A 237 -31.26 -5.54 11.39
N ALA A 238 -31.11 -6.85 11.57
CA ALA A 238 -32.04 -7.64 12.39
C ALA A 238 -32.01 -7.24 13.87
N LEU A 239 -30.93 -6.59 14.32
CA LEU A 239 -30.72 -6.16 15.71
C LEU A 239 -30.94 -4.65 15.93
N GLY A 240 -31.41 -3.93 14.91
CA GLY A 240 -31.95 -2.58 15.06
C GLY A 240 -31.15 -1.45 14.41
N CYS A 241 -30.08 -1.74 13.65
CA CYS A 241 -29.51 -0.74 12.75
C CYS A 241 -30.38 -0.57 11.50
N ALA A 242 -30.55 0.65 11.01
CA ALA A 242 -31.31 0.94 9.81
C ALA A 242 -30.47 0.73 8.54
N GLY A 243 -29.25 1.27 8.50
CA GLY A 243 -28.39 1.23 7.32
C GLY A 243 -28.97 2.00 6.11
N ASP A 244 -29.74 3.06 6.37
CA ASP A 244 -30.45 3.87 5.36
C ASP A 244 -29.74 5.19 4.99
N GLY A 245 -28.61 5.47 5.63
CA GLY A 245 -27.79 6.67 5.44
C GLY A 245 -28.30 7.92 6.16
N THR A 246 -29.35 7.84 6.96
CA THR A 246 -29.99 8.99 7.61
C THR A 246 -30.28 8.78 9.09
N THR A 247 -30.72 7.58 9.48
CA THR A 247 -30.95 7.21 10.87
C THR A 247 -29.60 7.09 11.59
N ASP A 248 -29.46 7.73 12.76
CA ASP A 248 -28.29 7.57 13.62
C ASP A 248 -28.23 6.14 14.19
N ASP A 249 -27.32 5.34 13.65
CA ASP A 249 -27.09 3.95 14.00
C ASP A 249 -26.07 3.78 15.12
N SER A 250 -25.42 4.85 15.62
CA SER A 250 -24.29 4.76 16.57
C SER A 250 -24.63 3.93 17.82
N LYS A 251 -25.76 4.22 18.48
CA LYS A 251 -26.15 3.50 19.70
C LYS A 251 -26.58 2.06 19.44
N ALA A 252 -27.21 1.79 18.29
CA ALA A 252 -27.62 0.45 17.94
C ALA A 252 -26.40 -0.43 17.65
N LEU A 253 -25.48 0.09 16.82
CA LEU A 253 -24.27 -0.59 16.44
C LEU A 253 -23.36 -0.85 17.65
N GLN A 254 -23.16 0.13 18.52
CA GLN A 254 -22.35 -0.05 19.74
C GLN A 254 -22.89 -1.20 20.60
N ARG A 255 -24.20 -1.23 20.89
CA ARG A 255 -24.80 -2.31 21.69
C ARG A 255 -24.60 -3.68 21.07
N ILE A 256 -24.66 -3.78 19.74
CA ILE A 256 -24.49 -5.05 19.02
C ILE A 256 -23.04 -5.51 19.12
N LEU A 257 -22.08 -4.61 18.94
CA LEU A 257 -20.65 -4.89 19.09
C LEU A 257 -20.33 -5.37 20.51
N ASP A 258 -20.77 -4.64 21.54
CA ASP A 258 -20.57 -4.99 22.94
C ASP A 258 -21.16 -6.37 23.28
N ALA A 259 -22.34 -6.70 22.74
CA ALA A 259 -22.98 -7.98 22.96
C ALA A 259 -22.32 -9.14 22.21
N SER A 260 -21.65 -8.86 21.08
CA SER A 260 -21.11 -9.86 20.16
C SER A 260 -19.62 -10.15 20.37
N ALA A 261 -18.87 -9.21 20.94
CA ALA A 261 -17.43 -9.34 21.17
C ALA A 261 -17.05 -10.67 21.84
N GLY A 262 -16.15 -11.42 21.21
CA GLY A 262 -15.69 -12.74 21.67
C GLY A 262 -16.72 -13.87 21.56
N LYS A 263 -17.94 -13.61 21.07
CA LYS A 263 -19.07 -14.56 21.06
C LYS A 263 -19.66 -14.81 19.68
N LYS A 264 -19.76 -13.78 18.86
CA LYS A 264 -20.43 -13.81 17.55
C LYS A 264 -19.63 -13.04 16.51
N ILE A 265 -19.85 -13.36 15.25
CA ILE A 265 -19.41 -12.55 14.12
C ILE A 265 -20.50 -11.53 13.81
N VAL A 266 -20.16 -10.25 13.87
CA VAL A 266 -21.04 -9.16 13.47
C VAL A 266 -21.10 -9.12 11.95
N TYR A 267 -22.28 -9.30 11.40
CA TYR A 267 -22.51 -9.23 9.96
C TYR A 267 -23.23 -7.94 9.62
N VAL A 268 -22.65 -7.17 8.69
CA VAL A 268 -23.13 -5.87 8.27
C VAL A 268 -23.64 -5.96 6.82
N PRO A 269 -24.96 -6.12 6.62
CA PRO A 269 -25.54 -6.11 5.28
C PRO A 269 -25.25 -4.79 4.56
N GLN A 270 -25.30 -4.79 3.23
CA GLN A 270 -25.10 -3.58 2.43
C GLN A 270 -25.99 -2.42 2.93
N GLY A 271 -25.47 -1.20 2.87
CA GLY A 271 -26.17 0.00 3.32
C GLY A 271 -25.22 1.03 3.93
N THR A 272 -25.75 2.22 4.19
CA THR A 272 -24.99 3.30 4.83
C THR A 272 -25.49 3.46 6.26
N TYR A 273 -24.63 3.22 7.23
CA TYR A 273 -24.92 3.33 8.65
C TYR A 273 -24.36 4.68 9.10
N TYR A 274 -25.26 5.65 9.27
CA TYR A 274 -24.88 7.01 9.65
C TYR A 274 -24.61 7.07 11.15
N LEU A 275 -23.49 7.68 11.54
CA LEU A 275 -23.00 7.68 12.92
C LEU A 275 -22.84 9.13 13.39
N GLU A 276 -23.59 9.54 14.41
CA GLU A 276 -23.45 10.87 15.03
C GLU A 276 -22.52 10.87 16.26
N SER A 277 -22.11 9.69 16.72
CA SER A 277 -21.12 9.53 17.79
C SER A 277 -20.09 8.45 17.46
N THR A 278 -18.92 8.52 18.10
CA THR A 278 -17.90 7.47 18.03
C THR A 278 -18.49 6.10 18.32
N VAL A 279 -18.12 5.11 17.51
CA VAL A 279 -18.41 3.69 17.74
C VAL A 279 -17.10 2.97 18.04
N THR A 280 -17.01 2.37 19.23
CA THR A 280 -15.85 1.60 19.68
C THR A 280 -16.03 0.12 19.37
N PHE A 281 -15.06 -0.49 18.71
CA PHE A 281 -15.00 -1.93 18.48
C PHE A 281 -14.22 -2.55 19.64
N PRO A 282 -14.86 -3.28 20.57
CA PRO A 282 -14.19 -3.86 21.72
C PRO A 282 -13.28 -5.04 21.33
N PRO A 283 -12.30 -5.42 22.18
CA PRO A 283 -11.50 -6.63 21.97
C PRO A 283 -12.36 -7.90 21.82
N GLY A 284 -11.97 -8.77 20.90
CA GLY A 284 -12.71 -9.97 20.51
C GLY A 284 -13.73 -9.73 19.38
N THR A 285 -13.81 -8.52 18.82
CA THR A 285 -14.71 -8.22 17.70
C THR A 285 -14.27 -8.93 16.43
N ARG A 286 -15.23 -9.57 15.77
CA ARG A 286 -15.13 -10.08 14.40
C ARG A 286 -16.27 -9.48 13.61
N ILE A 287 -15.99 -8.73 12.55
CA ILE A 287 -16.99 -8.00 11.78
C ILE A 287 -16.75 -8.20 10.28
N VAL A 288 -17.83 -8.54 9.57
CA VAL A 288 -17.80 -8.85 8.14
C VAL A 288 -18.91 -8.06 7.44
N GLY A 289 -18.54 -7.36 6.38
CA GLY A 289 -19.47 -6.66 5.53
C GLY A 289 -20.02 -7.47 4.37
N GLU A 290 -21.13 -7.02 3.80
CA GLU A 290 -21.71 -7.56 2.57
C GLU A 290 -21.55 -6.54 1.44
N VAL A 291 -20.50 -6.71 0.62
CA VAL A 291 -20.21 -5.96 -0.62
C VAL A 291 -19.96 -4.46 -0.41
N TRP A 292 -20.95 -3.71 0.09
CA TRP A 292 -20.88 -2.26 0.28
C TRP A 292 -21.57 -1.76 1.57
N PRO A 293 -21.10 -2.16 2.76
CA PRO A 293 -21.53 -1.54 4.02
C PRO A 293 -20.63 -0.36 4.38
N VAL A 294 -21.24 0.82 4.48
CA VAL A 294 -20.54 2.07 4.79
C VAL A 294 -20.85 2.49 6.23
N LEU A 295 -19.83 2.58 7.08
CA LEU A 295 -19.93 3.26 8.37
C LEU A 295 -19.52 4.72 8.17
N MET A 296 -20.50 5.63 8.25
CA MET A 296 -20.34 7.03 7.83
C MET A 296 -20.51 7.98 9.02
N GLY A 297 -19.40 8.57 9.49
CA GLY A 297 -19.43 9.57 10.55
C GLY A 297 -19.90 10.93 10.05
N GLY A 298 -20.80 11.60 10.78
CA GLY A 298 -21.19 12.98 10.50
C GLY A 298 -21.86 13.65 11.68
N GLY A 299 -22.23 14.92 11.50
CA GLY A 299 -22.80 15.74 12.58
C GLY A 299 -21.75 16.49 13.38
N SER A 300 -22.18 17.20 14.42
CA SER A 300 -21.37 18.22 15.09
C SER A 300 -20.12 17.67 15.78
N LEU A 301 -20.12 16.41 16.21
CA LEU A 301 -18.98 15.80 16.91
C LEU A 301 -17.72 15.79 16.04
N PHE A 302 -17.88 15.61 14.72
CA PHE A 302 -16.77 15.41 13.79
C PHE A 302 -16.41 16.66 13.00
N GLN A 303 -16.93 17.84 13.36
CA GLN A 303 -16.69 19.10 12.65
C GLN A 303 -15.55 19.94 13.22
N ASN A 304 -15.14 19.70 14.47
CA ASN A 304 -14.16 20.54 15.15
C ASN A 304 -12.72 20.03 14.95
N ALA A 305 -11.97 20.65 14.04
CA ALA A 305 -10.56 20.32 13.80
C ALA A 305 -9.62 20.61 14.98
N SER A 306 -10.02 21.49 15.92
CA SER A 306 -9.24 21.77 17.13
C SER A 306 -9.46 20.75 18.25
N ASP A 307 -10.45 19.87 18.11
CA ASP A 307 -10.76 18.78 19.03
C ASP A 307 -11.21 17.55 18.22
N PRO A 308 -10.31 16.96 17.43
CA PRO A 308 -10.65 15.89 16.51
C PRO A 308 -11.10 14.63 17.27
N GLN A 309 -12.12 13.95 16.75
CA GLN A 309 -12.77 12.80 17.37
C GLN A 309 -12.79 11.60 16.43
N PRO A 310 -12.58 10.37 16.94
CA PRO A 310 -12.68 9.19 16.11
C PRO A 310 -14.11 8.84 15.75
N VAL A 311 -14.37 8.56 14.48
CA VAL A 311 -15.63 7.97 14.02
C VAL A 311 -15.68 6.51 14.48
N ILE A 312 -14.66 5.73 14.11
CA ILE A 312 -14.48 4.36 14.59
C ILE A 312 -13.25 4.30 15.50
N ARG A 313 -13.42 3.76 16.69
CA ARG A 313 -12.33 3.47 17.63
C ARG A 313 -12.13 1.96 17.73
N VAL A 314 -11.02 1.44 17.23
CA VAL A 314 -10.69 0.01 17.25
C VAL A 314 -9.90 -0.32 18.52
N GLY A 315 -10.61 -0.82 19.52
CA GLY A 315 -10.12 -0.95 20.90
C GLY A 315 -9.93 0.39 21.60
N ASN A 316 -9.92 0.39 22.92
CA ASN A 316 -9.45 1.53 23.71
C ASN A 316 -7.91 1.51 23.81
N PRO A 317 -7.26 2.65 24.09
CA PRO A 317 -5.83 2.68 24.40
C PRO A 317 -5.45 1.66 25.48
N GLY A 318 -4.52 0.76 25.15
CA GLY A 318 -4.05 -0.30 26.05
C GLY A 318 -4.80 -1.63 25.92
N ASP A 319 -5.86 -1.71 25.13
CA ASP A 319 -6.54 -2.97 24.85
C ASP A 319 -5.65 -3.91 24.02
N SER A 320 -5.72 -5.20 24.31
CA SER A 320 -5.13 -6.28 23.50
C SER A 320 -6.16 -7.37 23.28
N GLY A 321 -6.16 -7.98 22.10
CA GLY A 321 -7.04 -9.09 21.79
C GLY A 321 -7.18 -9.36 20.30
N ILE A 322 -8.18 -10.18 19.98
CA ILE A 322 -8.56 -10.45 18.59
C ILE A 322 -9.39 -9.28 18.07
N MET A 323 -9.05 -8.79 16.89
CA MET A 323 -9.84 -7.86 16.10
C MET A 323 -9.76 -8.33 14.65
N GLU A 324 -10.88 -8.70 14.05
CA GLU A 324 -10.91 -9.15 12.65
C GLU A 324 -11.99 -8.36 11.91
N ILE A 325 -11.58 -7.52 10.96
CA ILE A 325 -12.46 -6.65 10.18
C ILE A 325 -12.32 -7.01 8.70
N SER A 326 -13.42 -7.25 8.00
CA SER A 326 -13.38 -7.51 6.56
C SER A 326 -14.58 -6.96 5.80
N ASP A 327 -14.36 -6.59 4.53
CA ASP A 327 -15.39 -6.15 3.59
C ASP A 327 -16.17 -4.89 4.04
N MET A 328 -15.50 -3.96 4.74
CA MET A 328 -16.10 -2.74 5.30
C MET A 328 -15.64 -1.46 4.57
N ILE A 329 -16.52 -0.45 4.49
CA ILE A 329 -16.14 0.91 4.08
C ILE A 329 -16.31 1.86 5.27
N PHE A 330 -15.26 2.61 5.59
CA PHE A 330 -15.31 3.71 6.54
C PHE A 330 -15.31 5.04 5.80
N SER A 331 -16.17 5.97 6.22
CA SER A 331 -16.35 7.23 5.51
C SER A 331 -16.83 8.34 6.43
N THR A 332 -17.01 9.52 5.85
CA THR A 332 -17.58 10.70 6.49
C THR A 332 -18.68 11.30 5.63
N ARG A 333 -19.61 11.99 6.29
CA ARG A 333 -20.50 12.97 5.67
C ARG A 333 -20.00 14.37 5.99
N GLY A 334 -19.61 15.10 4.96
CA GLY A 334 -19.05 16.43 5.08
C GLY A 334 -20.05 17.52 5.50
N PRO A 335 -19.56 18.65 6.04
CA PRO A 335 -18.19 18.86 6.47
C PRO A 335 -17.87 18.04 7.74
N ALA A 336 -16.65 17.50 7.81
CA ALA A 336 -16.17 16.63 8.87
C ALA A 336 -14.68 16.89 9.22
N ALA A 337 -14.33 18.18 9.36
CA ALA A 337 -12.95 18.64 9.57
C ALA A 337 -12.27 18.12 10.85
N GLY A 338 -13.03 17.58 11.81
CA GLY A 338 -12.54 16.98 13.05
C GLY A 338 -12.62 15.45 13.07
N ALA A 339 -12.95 14.79 11.96
CA ALA A 339 -13.05 13.32 11.94
C ALA A 339 -11.67 12.67 11.89
N ILE A 340 -11.34 11.87 12.90
CA ILE A 340 -10.38 10.77 12.76
C ILE A 340 -11.19 9.57 12.27
N VAL A 341 -11.05 9.16 11.01
CA VAL A 341 -12.01 8.19 10.43
C VAL A 341 -11.89 6.83 11.14
N VAL A 342 -10.65 6.36 11.33
CA VAL A 342 -10.34 5.18 12.15
C VAL A 342 -9.19 5.47 13.09
N GLU A 343 -9.44 5.40 14.40
CA GLU A 343 -8.40 5.36 15.44
C GLU A 343 -8.19 3.91 15.88
N TRP A 344 -6.99 3.38 15.65
CA TRP A 344 -6.64 2.00 15.92
C TRP A 344 -5.71 1.91 17.13
N ASN A 345 -6.25 1.41 18.24
CA ASN A 345 -5.55 1.32 19.51
C ASN A 345 -5.16 -0.10 19.90
N ILE A 346 -5.94 -1.08 19.45
CA ILE A 346 -5.81 -2.45 19.92
C ILE A 346 -4.46 -3.05 19.49
N ARG A 347 -3.88 -3.83 20.40
CA ARG A 347 -2.76 -4.73 20.12
C ARG A 347 -3.26 -6.15 19.85
N GLU A 348 -2.54 -6.89 19.04
CA GLU A 348 -2.73 -8.32 18.86
C GLU A 348 -2.74 -9.06 20.20
N GLN A 349 -3.49 -10.15 20.26
CA GLN A 349 -3.49 -11.07 21.38
C GLN A 349 -2.13 -11.76 21.50
N GLU A 350 -1.60 -11.82 22.71
CA GLU A 350 -0.34 -12.52 23.01
C GLU A 350 -0.38 -13.98 22.50
N GLY A 351 0.69 -14.40 21.81
CA GLY A 351 0.82 -15.72 21.21
C GLY A 351 -0.01 -15.95 19.94
N ASN A 352 -0.70 -14.92 19.43
CA ASN A 352 -1.54 -14.98 18.23
C ASN A 352 -1.19 -13.83 17.27
N GLN A 353 -0.07 -13.99 16.56
CA GLN A 353 0.48 -13.00 15.62
C GLN A 353 -0.56 -12.64 14.55
N GLY A 354 -0.74 -11.34 14.29
CA GLY A 354 -1.71 -10.85 13.31
C GLY A 354 -3.17 -11.09 13.72
N SER A 355 -3.47 -11.17 15.01
CA SER A 355 -4.83 -11.30 15.52
C SER A 355 -5.58 -9.97 15.65
N ALA A 356 -4.90 -8.84 15.55
CA ALA A 356 -5.49 -7.52 15.33
C ALA A 356 -5.31 -7.14 13.86
N ALA A 357 -6.34 -7.32 13.06
CA ALA A 357 -6.20 -7.38 11.61
C ALA A 357 -7.44 -6.91 10.82
N ILE A 358 -7.19 -6.44 9.61
CA ILE A 358 -8.18 -5.92 8.69
C ILE A 358 -7.85 -6.28 7.23
N TRP A 359 -8.85 -6.72 6.48
CA TRP A 359 -8.73 -7.15 5.08
C TRP A 359 -9.84 -6.52 4.23
N ASP A 360 -9.56 -6.20 2.96
CA ASP A 360 -10.58 -5.77 1.99
C ASP A 360 -11.54 -4.70 2.55
N SER A 361 -10.98 -3.79 3.33
CA SER A 361 -11.76 -2.76 4.00
C SER A 361 -11.08 -1.43 3.75
N HIS A 362 -11.88 -0.44 3.38
CA HIS A 362 -11.37 0.77 2.74
C HIS A 362 -11.85 2.01 3.48
N ILE A 363 -11.03 3.05 3.48
CA ILE A 363 -11.43 4.38 3.92
C ILE A 363 -11.69 5.19 2.67
N ARG A 364 -12.94 5.56 2.42
CA ARG A 364 -13.34 6.29 1.21
C ARG A 364 -14.00 7.60 1.60
N ILE A 365 -13.39 8.71 1.23
CA ILE A 365 -13.74 10.04 1.74
C ILE A 365 -14.24 10.93 0.61
N GLY A 366 -15.54 11.21 0.61
CA GLY A 366 -16.24 12.00 -0.40
C GLY A 366 -16.29 11.36 -1.79
N GLY A 367 -16.81 12.09 -2.78
CA GLY A 367 -16.85 11.64 -4.18
C GLY A 367 -17.82 10.49 -4.47
N PHE A 368 -18.79 10.23 -3.60
CA PHE A 368 -19.88 9.29 -3.85
C PHE A 368 -21.17 9.72 -3.15
N ALA A 369 -22.29 9.17 -3.59
CA ALA A 369 -23.61 9.61 -3.16
C ALA A 369 -23.83 9.49 -1.63
N GLY A 370 -24.28 10.58 -1.02
CA GLY A 370 -24.65 10.62 0.41
C GLY A 370 -23.55 11.15 1.32
N THR A 371 -22.36 11.43 0.77
CA THR A 371 -21.21 12.01 1.49
C THR A 371 -21.37 13.51 1.73
N ASN A 372 -22.27 14.19 1.01
CA ASN A 372 -22.33 15.65 1.01
C ASN A 372 -21.04 16.33 0.52
N LEU A 373 -20.22 15.60 -0.25
CA LEU A 373 -18.90 15.97 -0.75
C LEU A 373 -18.79 15.61 -2.25
N GLU A 374 -19.92 15.67 -2.96
CA GLU A 374 -20.04 15.39 -4.38
C GLU A 374 -19.64 16.61 -5.24
N ALA A 375 -19.53 16.41 -6.55
CA ALA A 375 -19.09 17.43 -7.50
C ALA A 375 -20.01 18.67 -7.57
N ASP A 376 -21.27 18.57 -7.17
CA ASP A 376 -22.16 19.74 -7.08
C ASP A 376 -21.71 20.76 -6.01
N LYS A 377 -20.98 20.30 -4.99
CA LYS A 377 -20.46 21.12 -3.89
C LYS A 377 -18.98 21.39 -4.02
N CYS A 378 -18.22 20.37 -4.41
CA CYS A 378 -16.77 20.36 -4.31
C CYS A 378 -16.07 20.22 -5.67
N ALA A 379 -16.73 20.51 -6.80
CA ALA A 379 -16.09 20.42 -8.13
C ALA A 379 -14.75 21.18 -8.22
N ARG A 380 -13.83 20.64 -9.01
CA ARG A 380 -12.53 21.23 -9.38
C ARG A 380 -12.59 22.73 -9.68
N ALA A 381 -13.62 23.16 -10.41
CA ALA A 381 -13.78 24.55 -10.86
C ALA A 381 -14.14 25.53 -9.72
N GLN A 382 -14.57 25.02 -8.57
CA GLN A 382 -14.87 25.83 -7.39
C GLN A 382 -13.60 26.15 -6.59
N PRO A 383 -13.59 27.27 -5.84
CA PRO A 383 -12.58 27.51 -4.81
C PRO A 383 -12.56 26.39 -3.77
N LEU A 384 -11.43 26.23 -3.08
CA LEU A 384 -11.40 25.40 -1.88
C LEU A 384 -12.37 25.98 -0.84
N SER A 385 -13.05 25.11 -0.10
CA SER A 385 -14.12 25.49 0.81
C SER A 385 -14.05 24.66 2.09
N ASP A 386 -14.31 25.31 3.22
CA ASP A 386 -14.47 24.61 4.51
C ASP A 386 -15.63 23.61 4.49
N ASN A 387 -16.62 23.79 3.60
CA ASN A 387 -17.69 22.81 3.40
C ASN A 387 -17.19 21.50 2.77
N CYS A 388 -16.02 21.52 2.11
CA CYS A 388 -15.38 20.36 1.48
C CYS A 388 -14.28 19.73 2.37
N ARG A 389 -14.17 20.15 3.64
CA ARG A 389 -13.33 19.48 4.64
C ARG A 389 -13.93 18.14 5.00
N ALA A 390 -13.20 17.08 4.65
CA ALA A 390 -13.75 15.74 4.58
C ALA A 390 -13.26 14.85 5.73
N SER A 391 -12.06 15.08 6.25
CA SER A 391 -11.55 14.44 7.47
C SER A 391 -10.33 15.20 8.04
N PHE A 392 -10.06 15.00 9.34
CA PHE A 392 -8.84 15.47 9.98
C PHE A 392 -7.66 14.51 9.70
N LEU A 393 -7.90 13.22 9.92
CA LEU A 393 -6.94 12.11 9.78
C LEU A 393 -7.70 10.84 9.36
N ASN A 394 -7.25 10.15 8.32
CA ASN A 394 -7.97 8.98 7.83
C ASN A 394 -7.74 7.75 8.72
N LEU A 395 -6.50 7.35 8.98
CA LEU A 395 -6.20 6.25 9.90
C LEU A 395 -5.05 6.58 10.85
N HIS A 396 -5.25 6.26 12.13
CA HIS A 396 -4.29 6.50 13.20
C HIS A 396 -3.94 5.20 13.91
N LEU A 397 -2.74 4.65 13.69
CA LEU A 397 -2.20 3.56 14.49
C LEU A 397 -1.48 4.15 15.69
N THR A 398 -2.11 4.08 16.86
CA THR A 398 -1.60 4.77 18.06
C THR A 398 -0.41 4.02 18.69
N THR A 399 0.27 4.67 19.63
CA THR A 399 1.57 4.22 20.19
C THR A 399 1.62 2.76 20.65
N ASN A 400 0.54 2.24 21.24
CA ASN A 400 0.51 0.88 21.81
C ASN A 400 -0.09 -0.17 20.87
N SER A 401 -0.53 0.24 19.69
CA SER A 401 -1.22 -0.63 18.76
C SER A 401 -0.29 -1.62 18.04
N SER A 402 -0.89 -2.66 17.48
CA SER A 402 -0.30 -3.49 16.44
C SER A 402 -1.38 -3.76 15.38
N ALA A 403 -0.98 -4.03 14.14
CA ALA A 403 -1.94 -4.19 13.06
C ALA A 403 -1.44 -5.10 11.93
N TYR A 404 -2.33 -5.92 11.40
CA TYR A 404 -2.17 -6.55 10.09
C TYR A 404 -3.21 -5.95 9.13
N ILE A 405 -2.77 -5.24 8.10
CA ILE A 405 -3.62 -4.52 7.16
C ILE A 405 -3.36 -5.07 5.76
N GLU A 406 -4.40 -5.56 5.09
CA GLU A 406 -4.27 -6.12 3.75
C GLU A 406 -5.33 -5.54 2.81
N ASN A 407 -4.89 -5.12 1.62
CA ASN A 407 -5.75 -4.56 0.56
C ASN A 407 -6.62 -3.37 1.03
N MET A 408 -6.08 -2.49 1.88
CA MET A 408 -6.77 -1.27 2.28
C MET A 408 -6.50 -0.14 1.27
N TRP A 409 -7.56 0.56 0.87
CA TRP A 409 -7.45 1.79 0.09
C TRP A 409 -7.96 2.93 0.95
N VAL A 410 -7.09 3.90 1.23
CA VAL A 410 -7.41 5.14 1.94
C VAL A 410 -7.44 6.25 0.92
N TRP A 411 -8.63 6.53 0.41
CA TRP A 411 -8.83 7.42 -0.72
C TRP A 411 -9.62 8.65 -0.31
N THR A 412 -8.95 9.80 -0.40
CA THR A 412 -9.65 11.08 -0.47
C THR A 412 -9.99 11.33 -1.92
N ALA A 413 -11.28 11.52 -2.22
CA ALA A 413 -11.73 11.51 -3.60
C ALA A 413 -11.12 12.67 -4.40
N ASP A 414 -10.48 12.32 -5.51
CA ASP A 414 -10.00 13.25 -6.53
C ASP A 414 -11.07 13.51 -7.61
N HIS A 415 -12.06 12.63 -7.73
CA HIS A 415 -13.21 12.74 -8.61
C HIS A 415 -14.47 12.12 -8.02
N ASP A 416 -15.63 12.54 -8.53
CA ASP A 416 -16.92 11.98 -8.16
C ASP A 416 -17.22 10.69 -8.95
N LEU A 417 -17.80 9.69 -8.29
CA LEU A 417 -18.14 8.40 -8.88
C LEU A 417 -19.61 8.31 -9.33
N ASP A 418 -20.49 9.10 -8.72
CA ASP A 418 -21.95 8.92 -8.81
C ASP A 418 -22.67 10.15 -9.39
N TYR A 419 -22.13 11.36 -9.24
CA TYR A 419 -22.77 12.60 -9.64
C TYR A 419 -22.35 13.06 -11.04
N GLY A 420 -23.34 13.31 -11.90
CA GLY A 420 -23.16 13.95 -13.20
C GLY A 420 -22.13 13.25 -14.10
N ASP A 421 -21.21 14.04 -14.66
CA ASP A 421 -20.14 13.56 -15.55
C ASP A 421 -18.91 13.02 -14.79
N ARG A 422 -19.03 12.71 -13.49
CA ARG A 422 -17.93 12.15 -12.68
C ARG A 422 -16.68 13.04 -12.68
N GLY A 423 -16.91 14.33 -12.53
CA GLY A 423 -15.86 15.35 -12.60
C GLY A 423 -14.90 15.29 -11.42
N GLN A 424 -13.71 15.86 -11.61
CA GLN A 424 -12.74 16.05 -10.53
C GLN A 424 -13.30 16.94 -9.41
N VAL A 425 -12.94 16.65 -8.16
CA VAL A 425 -13.35 17.38 -6.96
C VAL A 425 -12.14 17.88 -6.17
N ASN A 426 -12.39 18.88 -5.33
CA ASN A 426 -11.46 19.44 -4.36
C ASN A 426 -11.92 19.05 -2.94
N LEU A 427 -11.38 17.97 -2.39
CA LEU A 427 -11.67 17.55 -1.02
C LEU A 427 -10.46 17.75 -0.11
N LEU A 428 -10.71 18.18 1.12
CA LEU A 428 -9.68 18.50 2.09
C LEU A 428 -9.70 17.46 3.21
N SER A 429 -8.88 16.43 3.07
CA SER A 429 -8.50 15.51 4.15
C SER A 429 -7.10 15.88 4.62
N GLY A 430 -6.96 16.29 5.87
CA GLY A 430 -5.70 16.86 6.37
C GLY A 430 -4.54 15.86 6.28
N ARG A 431 -4.77 14.63 6.77
CA ARG A 431 -3.74 13.59 6.96
C ARG A 431 -4.22 12.24 6.45
N GLY A 432 -3.33 11.49 5.80
CA GLY A 432 -3.58 10.12 5.36
C GLY A 432 -3.52 9.17 6.54
N VAL A 433 -2.36 8.57 6.77
CA VAL A 433 -2.13 7.60 7.85
C VAL A 433 -0.97 8.01 8.73
N LEU A 434 -1.22 8.03 10.03
CA LEU A 434 -0.22 8.23 11.08
C LEU A 434 0.05 6.89 11.78
N ILE A 435 1.32 6.48 11.80
CA ILE A 435 1.78 5.24 12.44
C ILE A 435 2.76 5.60 13.56
N GLU A 436 2.35 5.33 14.79
CA GLU A 436 3.14 5.60 16.00
C GLU A 436 3.43 4.35 16.82
N SER A 437 3.04 3.16 16.32
CA SER A 437 3.19 1.87 17.02
C SER A 437 4.63 1.65 17.50
N ALA A 438 4.93 2.03 18.75
CA ALA A 438 6.29 2.12 19.29
C ALA A 438 6.91 0.75 19.58
N GLN A 439 6.09 -0.30 19.57
CA GLN A 439 6.53 -1.69 19.71
C GLN A 439 6.25 -2.51 18.45
N GLY A 440 5.33 -2.08 17.58
CA GLY A 440 4.73 -2.92 16.54
C GLY A 440 4.17 -4.23 17.13
N PRO A 441 3.99 -5.30 16.34
CA PRO A 441 4.29 -5.35 14.92
C PRO A 441 3.19 -4.70 14.08
N VAL A 442 3.58 -4.07 12.97
CA VAL A 442 2.64 -3.57 11.96
C VAL A 442 3.01 -4.20 10.62
N TRP A 443 2.04 -4.82 9.94
CA TRP A 443 2.17 -5.28 8.56
C TRP A 443 1.11 -4.61 7.70
N ILE A 444 1.54 -4.05 6.57
CA ILE A 444 0.65 -3.38 5.61
C ILE A 444 0.92 -3.96 4.23
N TYR A 445 0.01 -4.76 3.69
CA TYR A 445 0.14 -5.41 2.39
C TYR A 445 -0.82 -4.82 1.36
N GLY A 446 -0.29 -4.42 0.20
CA GLY A 446 -1.05 -3.96 -0.96
C GLY A 446 -1.96 -2.79 -0.69
N CYS A 447 -1.50 -1.81 0.08
CA CYS A 447 -2.30 -0.65 0.45
C CYS A 447 -1.94 0.60 -0.36
N ALA A 448 -2.96 1.40 -0.64
CA ALA A 448 -2.85 2.68 -1.34
C ALA A 448 -3.45 3.80 -0.48
N LEU A 449 -2.74 4.92 -0.34
CA LEU A 449 -3.14 6.07 0.47
C LEU A 449 -2.97 7.34 -0.36
N GLU A 450 -4.06 8.05 -0.64
CA GLU A 450 -4.07 9.06 -1.69
C GLU A 450 -4.77 10.36 -1.28
N HIS A 451 -4.21 11.46 -1.80
CA HIS A 451 -4.78 12.80 -1.85
C HIS A 451 -5.05 13.48 -0.50
N ALA A 452 -4.41 13.04 0.58
CA ALA A 452 -4.34 13.84 1.80
C ALA A 452 -3.45 15.07 1.60
N VAL A 453 -3.78 16.17 2.28
CA VAL A 453 -3.17 17.48 2.09
C VAL A 453 -1.71 17.51 2.57
N LEU A 454 -1.41 16.97 3.75
CA LEU A 454 -0.08 17.08 4.36
C LEU A 454 0.82 15.88 4.04
N TYR A 455 0.29 14.66 4.13
CA TYR A 455 1.04 13.43 3.87
C TYR A 455 0.10 12.25 3.64
N GLN A 456 0.55 11.27 2.87
CA GLN A 456 -0.14 9.99 2.73
C GLN A 456 0.27 9.04 3.86
N TYR A 457 1.57 8.83 4.09
CA TYR A 457 2.11 8.10 5.24
C TYR A 457 2.99 8.99 6.13
N ASN A 458 2.79 8.95 7.44
CA ASN A 458 3.70 9.53 8.44
C ASN A 458 3.99 8.47 9.51
N ILE A 459 5.22 7.99 9.56
CA ILE A 459 5.70 6.95 10.47
C ILE A 459 6.63 7.64 11.46
N VAL A 460 6.23 7.77 12.72
CA VAL A 460 6.94 8.61 13.70
C VAL A 460 7.05 7.88 15.03
N GLY A 461 8.26 7.77 15.59
CA GLY A 461 8.46 7.07 16.86
C GLY A 461 8.09 5.58 16.83
N ALA A 462 7.93 5.00 15.64
CA ALA A 462 7.44 3.65 15.47
C ALA A 462 8.58 2.63 15.49
N ASN A 463 8.23 1.38 15.79
CA ASN A 463 9.14 0.26 15.75
C ASN A 463 8.45 -0.97 15.14
N ASN A 464 9.21 -1.80 14.41
CA ASN A 464 8.74 -3.05 13.82
C ASN A 464 7.54 -2.82 12.88
N VAL A 465 7.79 -2.11 11.78
CA VAL A 465 6.79 -1.81 10.74
C VAL A 465 7.24 -2.42 9.42
N PHE A 466 6.39 -3.22 8.79
CA PHE A 466 6.60 -3.79 7.47
C PHE A 466 5.48 -3.34 6.52
N ILE A 467 5.84 -2.85 5.33
CA ILE A 467 4.89 -2.34 4.33
C ILE A 467 5.26 -2.88 2.95
N SER A 468 4.33 -3.47 2.19
CA SER A 468 4.61 -3.95 0.83
C SER A 468 3.40 -4.09 -0.09
N LEU A 469 3.44 -3.57 -1.32
CA LEU A 469 3.97 -2.28 -1.71
C LEU A 469 3.03 -1.17 -1.17
N ALA A 470 3.60 0.02 -0.90
CA ALA A 470 2.84 1.23 -0.62
C ALA A 470 2.67 2.09 -1.88
N GLN A 471 1.45 2.52 -2.18
CA GLN A 471 1.16 3.41 -3.30
C GLN A 471 0.56 4.74 -2.82
N THR A 472 0.96 5.86 -3.43
CA THR A 472 0.47 7.19 -3.06
C THR A 472 0.33 8.15 -4.24
N GLU A 473 -0.65 9.06 -4.13
CA GLU A 473 -0.83 10.20 -5.04
C GLU A 473 -0.98 11.52 -4.28
N THR A 474 -0.31 12.57 -4.76
CA THR A 474 -0.49 13.95 -4.27
C THR A 474 -1.83 14.53 -4.75
N ALA A 475 -2.56 15.22 -3.88
CA ALA A 475 -3.85 15.81 -4.21
C ALA A 475 -3.77 16.77 -5.41
N TYR A 476 -4.64 16.55 -6.42
CA TYR A 476 -4.47 17.15 -7.75
C TYR A 476 -4.57 18.68 -7.78
N PHE A 477 -5.30 19.27 -6.83
CA PHE A 477 -5.45 20.70 -6.73
C PHE A 477 -4.18 21.41 -6.23
N GLN A 478 -3.27 20.71 -5.54
CA GLN A 478 -2.06 21.33 -5.00
C GLN A 478 -1.14 21.83 -6.12
N GLY A 479 -0.58 23.02 -5.94
CA GLY A 479 0.34 23.64 -6.88
C GLY A 479 0.14 25.13 -7.07
N THR A 480 0.77 25.66 -8.13
CA THR A 480 0.80 27.08 -8.46
C THR A 480 -0.60 27.68 -8.52
N GLY A 481 -0.82 28.74 -7.74
CA GLY A 481 -2.10 29.45 -7.65
C GLY A 481 -3.07 28.91 -6.58
N ARG A 482 -2.69 27.88 -5.82
CA ARG A 482 -3.34 27.49 -4.55
C ARG A 482 -2.48 27.89 -3.35
N ALA A 483 -3.03 27.88 -2.14
CA ALA A 483 -2.17 27.98 -0.98
C ALA A 483 -1.37 26.67 -0.83
N VAL A 484 -0.24 26.78 -0.14
CA VAL A 484 0.64 25.63 0.14
C VAL A 484 -0.03 24.67 1.13
N ALA A 485 0.43 23.42 1.18
CA ALA A 485 -0.21 22.39 2.00
C ALA A 485 -0.37 22.80 3.48
N SER A 486 0.69 23.35 4.09
CA SER A 486 0.66 23.80 5.49
C SER A 486 -0.16 25.08 5.74
N ALA A 487 -0.62 25.76 4.69
CA ALA A 487 -1.55 26.88 4.77
C ALA A 487 -3.01 26.45 4.55
N GLU A 488 -3.25 25.44 3.69
CA GLU A 488 -4.58 24.85 3.48
C GLU A 488 -5.04 24.02 4.69
N GLU A 489 -4.10 23.30 5.32
CA GLU A 489 -4.35 22.50 6.52
C GLU A 489 -3.44 22.96 7.67
N PRO A 490 -4.01 23.48 8.78
CA PRO A 490 -3.24 23.84 9.96
C PRO A 490 -2.46 22.65 10.54
N LEU A 491 -1.18 22.89 10.84
CA LEU A 491 -0.30 21.87 11.40
C LEU A 491 -0.57 21.65 12.91
N SER A 492 -0.52 20.40 13.33
CA SER A 492 -0.55 19.92 14.70
C SER A 492 0.71 19.08 14.98
N ILE A 493 1.86 19.77 15.01
CA ILE A 493 3.19 19.16 15.12
C ILE A 493 3.37 18.42 16.45
N GLU A 494 2.88 18.99 17.55
CA GLU A 494 3.11 18.42 18.89
C GLU A 494 2.24 17.18 19.17
N THR A 495 1.06 17.08 18.56
CA THR A 495 0.07 16.03 18.88
C THR A 495 -0.03 14.97 17.78
N TYR A 496 0.10 15.35 16.51
CA TYR A 496 0.00 14.43 15.36
C TYR A 496 1.27 14.39 14.52
N HIS A 497 2.35 15.00 15.02
CA HIS A 497 3.69 14.93 14.43
C HIS A 497 3.73 15.28 12.95
N ASP A 498 2.91 16.26 12.56
CA ASP A 498 2.84 16.69 11.17
C ASP A 498 4.22 17.12 10.64
N PRO A 499 4.52 16.85 9.36
CA PRO A 499 5.74 17.32 8.73
C PRO A 499 5.86 18.84 8.90
N ASN A 500 7.01 19.26 9.42
CA ASN A 500 7.26 20.68 9.62
C ASN A 500 7.80 21.30 8.32
N PHE A 501 6.91 21.98 7.60
CA PHE A 501 7.24 22.63 6.34
C PHE A 501 8.03 23.95 6.49
N ASN A 502 8.31 24.42 7.71
CA ASN A 502 8.88 25.75 7.94
C ASN A 502 10.35 25.73 8.42
N PRO A 503 11.31 26.26 7.63
CA PRO A 503 12.73 26.36 8.01
C PRO A 503 13.02 27.38 9.13
N SER A 504 12.10 28.30 9.44
CA SER A 504 12.29 29.31 10.49
C SER A 504 11.70 28.90 11.85
N SER A 505 11.16 27.68 11.97
CA SER A 505 10.59 27.22 13.23
C SER A 505 11.69 26.85 14.22
N ALA A 506 11.54 27.23 15.49
CA ALA A 506 12.46 26.82 16.55
C ALA A 506 12.39 25.30 16.88
N GLN A 507 11.52 24.55 16.20
CA GLN A 507 11.13 23.18 16.51
C GLN A 507 11.80 22.14 15.60
N SER A 508 12.43 22.54 14.50
CA SER A 508 13.26 21.67 13.67
C SER A 508 14.23 22.52 12.83
N PRO A 509 15.54 22.55 13.12
CA PRO A 509 16.49 23.38 12.40
C PRO A 509 16.75 22.90 10.96
N ASP A 510 16.40 21.64 10.64
CA ASP A 510 16.71 20.98 9.37
C ASP A 510 15.42 20.67 8.58
N SER A 511 14.88 21.71 7.94
CA SER A 511 13.75 21.58 7.01
C SER A 511 14.27 21.47 5.57
N PRO A 512 13.84 20.50 4.75
CA PRO A 512 14.26 20.41 3.34
C PRO A 512 13.63 21.48 2.44
N PHE A 513 12.66 22.22 2.97
CA PHE A 513 11.95 23.27 2.26
C PHE A 513 12.73 24.58 2.37
N GLN A 514 13.30 25.03 1.24
CA GLN A 514 14.05 26.27 1.12
C GLN A 514 13.12 27.47 1.11
N ASP A 515 11.97 27.34 0.44
CA ASP A 515 10.90 28.35 0.44
C ASP A 515 9.58 27.69 0.88
N PRO A 516 9.16 27.87 2.15
CA PRO A 516 7.91 27.29 2.65
C PRO A 516 6.67 27.88 1.98
N SER A 517 6.81 28.99 1.25
CA SER A 517 5.72 29.62 0.49
C SER A 517 5.65 29.14 -0.96
N ASP A 518 6.63 28.37 -1.43
CA ASP A 518 6.61 27.80 -2.78
C ASP A 518 5.74 26.53 -2.82
N PRO A 519 4.62 26.53 -3.56
CA PRO A 519 3.79 25.35 -3.73
C PRO A 519 4.48 24.24 -4.53
N TYR A 520 5.68 24.41 -5.09
CA TYR A 520 6.46 23.31 -5.63
C TYR A 520 7.11 22.45 -4.54
N GLU A 521 7.49 23.07 -3.41
CA GLU A 521 8.15 22.40 -2.30
C GLU A 521 7.15 21.98 -1.22
N ASN A 522 6.23 22.87 -0.82
CA ASN A 522 5.28 22.64 0.26
C ASN A 522 3.98 21.99 -0.26
N ARG A 523 4.06 20.67 -0.45
CA ARG A 523 2.98 19.78 -0.91
C ARG A 523 2.86 18.53 -0.04
N GLY A 524 1.74 17.82 -0.21
CA GLY A 524 1.53 16.53 0.44
C GLY A 524 2.66 15.56 0.13
N LEU A 525 3.29 15.01 1.16
CA LEU A 525 4.33 13.99 1.01
C LEU A 525 3.71 12.62 0.70
N GLY A 526 4.45 11.77 -0.02
CA GLY A 526 4.09 10.35 -0.15
C GLY A 526 4.32 9.63 1.17
N MET A 527 5.52 9.77 1.72
CA MET A 527 5.87 9.15 2.99
C MET A 527 6.91 9.95 3.77
N ARG A 528 6.73 10.01 5.09
CA ARG A 528 7.75 10.45 6.04
C ARG A 528 8.04 9.34 7.04
N ILE A 529 9.32 9.07 7.30
CA ILE A 529 9.78 8.17 8.37
C ILE A 529 10.69 8.97 9.29
N ALA A 530 10.26 9.16 10.54
CA ALA A 530 10.96 9.99 11.51
C ALA A 530 11.19 9.28 12.84
N ASN A 531 12.40 9.37 13.40
CA ASN A 531 12.74 8.85 14.73
C ASN A 531 12.18 7.43 14.98
N SER A 532 12.35 6.55 14.01
CA SER A 532 11.75 5.21 13.99
C SER A 532 12.83 4.16 13.76
N THR A 533 12.57 2.92 14.20
CA THR A 533 13.53 1.80 14.07
C THR A 533 12.84 0.58 13.49
N ASN A 534 13.58 -0.31 12.82
CA ASN A 534 13.06 -1.53 12.22
C ASN A 534 11.83 -1.27 11.32
N VAL A 535 11.97 -0.34 10.37
CA VAL A 535 10.93 0.01 9.39
C VAL A 535 11.36 -0.49 8.02
N PHE A 536 10.54 -1.35 7.42
CA PHE A 536 10.82 -2.03 6.16
C PHE A 536 9.73 -1.70 5.15
N VAL A 537 10.09 -0.92 4.13
CA VAL A 537 9.19 -0.55 3.03
C VAL A 537 9.61 -1.30 1.78
N TYR A 538 8.89 -2.38 1.49
CA TYR A 538 9.16 -3.33 0.42
C TYR A 538 8.35 -2.97 -0.82
N GLY A 539 8.92 -2.09 -1.63
CA GLY A 539 8.27 -1.55 -2.80
C GLY A 539 7.44 -0.33 -2.49
N THR A 540 7.57 0.69 -3.34
CA THR A 540 6.71 1.87 -3.33
C THR A 540 6.38 2.35 -4.74
N GLY A 541 5.24 3.01 -4.86
CA GLY A 541 4.83 3.77 -6.04
C GLY A 541 4.28 5.13 -5.62
N PHE A 542 5.12 6.16 -5.60
CA PHE A 542 4.75 7.50 -5.10
C PHE A 542 4.67 8.51 -6.23
N TYR A 543 3.47 9.05 -6.48
CA TYR A 543 3.17 9.77 -7.70
C TYR A 543 2.70 11.20 -7.45
N SER A 544 3.19 12.12 -8.28
CA SER A 544 2.74 13.50 -8.34
C SER A 544 2.46 13.85 -9.80
N PHE A 545 1.20 13.71 -10.21
CA PHE A 545 0.81 13.89 -11.63
C PHE A 545 0.54 15.34 -12.02
N PHE A 546 0.20 16.18 -11.05
CA PHE A 546 -0.41 17.48 -11.32
C PHE A 546 0.33 18.63 -10.64
N ASN A 547 0.21 19.80 -11.24
CA ASN A 547 0.41 21.10 -10.62
C ASN A 547 -0.91 21.87 -10.81
N ASN A 548 -1.75 21.91 -9.77
CA ASN A 548 -3.10 22.50 -9.81
C ASN A 548 -3.89 22.02 -11.04
N TYR A 549 -4.05 20.70 -11.13
CA TYR A 549 -4.68 19.95 -12.22
C TYR A 549 -4.05 20.12 -13.62
N ASN A 550 -2.91 20.80 -13.75
CA ASN A 550 -2.11 20.81 -14.97
C ASN A 550 -1.06 19.70 -14.95
N GLN A 551 -0.97 18.89 -16.01
CA GLN A 551 -0.01 17.79 -16.11
C GLN A 551 1.26 18.14 -16.89
N SER A 552 1.47 19.39 -17.31
CA SER A 552 2.61 19.76 -18.18
C SER A 552 3.98 19.49 -17.55
N GLN A 553 4.04 19.33 -16.23
CA GLN A 553 5.28 19.10 -15.48
C GLN A 553 5.60 17.62 -15.23
N VAL A 554 4.64 16.70 -15.44
CA VAL A 554 4.85 15.28 -15.09
C VAL A 554 5.93 14.63 -15.96
N SER A 555 5.93 14.93 -17.26
CA SER A 555 6.86 14.34 -18.23
C SER A 555 8.30 14.80 -18.03
N VAL A 556 8.50 15.93 -17.37
CA VAL A 556 9.81 16.49 -17.00
C VAL A 556 10.13 16.31 -15.52
N ARG A 557 9.30 15.58 -14.76
CA ARG A 557 9.53 15.23 -13.34
C ARG A 557 9.61 16.46 -12.43
N ARG A 558 8.77 17.46 -12.68
CA ARG A 558 8.72 18.72 -11.91
C ARG A 558 7.31 19.04 -11.44
N SER A 559 6.46 18.04 -11.23
CA SER A 559 5.15 18.27 -10.60
C SER A 559 5.32 18.69 -9.15
N GLN A 560 6.23 18.03 -8.42
CA GLN A 560 6.55 18.27 -7.02
C GLN A 560 8.05 18.05 -6.77
N LYS A 561 8.65 18.83 -5.86
CA LYS A 561 10.07 18.72 -5.56
C LYS A 561 10.43 17.38 -4.92
N MET A 562 9.83 17.05 -3.77
CA MET A 562 10.21 15.88 -2.97
C MET A 562 8.99 15.08 -2.51
N ILE A 563 9.16 13.78 -2.26
CA ILE A 563 8.02 12.89 -1.91
C ILE A 563 8.29 11.89 -0.77
N LEU A 564 9.52 11.41 -0.60
CA LEU A 564 9.94 10.56 0.52
C LEU A 564 10.93 11.34 1.41
N TRP A 565 10.57 11.51 2.69
CA TRP A 565 11.39 12.20 3.67
C TRP A 565 11.77 11.28 4.83
N LEU A 566 13.07 11.09 5.02
CA LEU A 566 13.67 10.31 6.09
C LEU A 566 14.31 11.28 7.08
N GLN A 567 14.00 11.16 8.36
CA GLN A 567 14.34 12.18 9.34
C GLN A 567 14.75 11.58 10.68
N ASP A 568 15.83 12.09 11.26
CA ASP A 568 16.32 11.74 12.59
C ASP A 568 16.45 10.21 12.77
N LEU A 569 16.97 9.54 11.73
CA LEU A 569 17.25 8.11 11.76
C LEU A 569 18.72 7.91 12.14
N SER A 570 18.98 7.09 13.16
CA SER A 570 20.34 6.67 13.48
C SER A 570 20.84 5.67 12.43
N ASP A 571 22.16 5.57 12.28
CA ASP A 571 22.78 4.63 11.33
C ASP A 571 22.37 3.17 11.63
N ASP A 572 22.17 2.83 12.91
CA ASP A 572 21.74 1.52 13.40
C ASP A 572 20.20 1.35 13.48
N ALA A 573 19.41 2.31 12.98
CA ALA A 573 17.96 2.27 13.08
C ALA A 573 17.30 1.12 12.30
N ASN A 574 18.04 0.47 11.38
CA ASN A 574 17.56 -0.66 10.58
C ASN A 574 16.30 -0.28 9.78
N VAL A 575 16.39 0.81 9.01
CA VAL A 575 15.32 1.29 8.14
C VAL A 575 15.69 1.02 6.69
N TRP A 576 14.76 0.41 5.95
CA TRP A 576 14.96 -0.06 4.59
C TRP A 576 13.82 0.40 3.68
N VAL A 577 14.16 0.97 2.52
CA VAL A 577 13.22 1.27 1.44
C VAL A 577 13.72 0.59 0.17
N LEU A 578 13.03 -0.47 -0.23
CA LEU A 578 13.36 -1.26 -1.42
C LEU A 578 12.39 -0.91 -2.54
N ASN A 579 12.87 -1.02 -3.78
CA ASN A 579 12.10 -0.82 -5.00
C ASN A 579 11.24 0.47 -4.96
N HIS A 580 11.91 1.61 -4.77
CA HIS A 580 11.28 2.90 -4.65
C HIS A 580 11.02 3.54 -6.01
N ASN A 581 9.74 3.62 -6.40
CA ASN A 581 9.34 4.15 -7.70
C ASN A 581 8.61 5.49 -7.56
N THR A 582 8.99 6.47 -8.39
CA THR A 582 8.36 7.80 -8.39
C THR A 582 7.90 8.23 -9.78
N VAL A 583 6.88 9.09 -9.81
CA VAL A 583 6.39 9.75 -11.04
C VAL A 583 6.21 11.23 -10.78
N GLY A 584 6.77 12.08 -11.65
CA GLY A 584 6.55 13.53 -11.58
C GLY A 584 7.33 14.25 -10.47
N VAL A 585 8.26 13.56 -9.80
CA VAL A 585 9.02 14.06 -8.64
C VAL A 585 10.48 14.29 -9.01
N GLU A 586 11.06 15.40 -8.56
CA GLU A 586 12.48 15.73 -8.80
C GLU A 586 13.44 14.99 -7.86
N LYS A 587 13.16 15.06 -6.56
CA LYS A 587 13.97 14.48 -5.48
C LYS A 587 13.24 13.27 -4.94
N MET A 588 13.72 12.09 -5.30
CA MET A 588 13.12 10.83 -4.90
C MET A 588 13.25 10.64 -3.38
N VAL A 589 14.43 10.93 -2.81
CA VAL A 589 14.71 10.73 -1.38
C VAL A 589 15.41 11.95 -0.78
N THR A 590 14.90 12.39 0.37
CA THR A 590 15.48 13.47 1.18
C THR A 590 15.74 12.96 2.60
N VAL A 591 16.92 13.23 3.16
CA VAL A 591 17.36 12.76 4.50
C VAL A 591 17.80 13.94 5.37
N ASP A 592 17.15 14.15 6.53
CA ASP A 592 17.41 15.25 7.48
C ASP A 592 17.54 16.64 6.83
N GLY A 593 16.78 16.93 5.77
CA GLY A 593 16.86 18.21 5.06
C GLY A 593 17.76 18.24 3.83
N GLN A 594 18.53 17.18 3.57
CA GLN A 594 19.37 17.06 2.37
C GLN A 594 18.69 16.21 1.30
N ASP A 595 18.58 16.72 0.08
CA ASP A 595 18.18 15.93 -1.09
C ASP A 595 19.31 14.94 -1.45
N VAL A 596 19.04 13.64 -1.31
CA VAL A 596 20.05 12.57 -1.46
C VAL A 596 19.94 11.88 -2.81
N VAL A 597 18.72 11.65 -3.29
CA VAL A 597 18.47 10.93 -4.55
C VAL A 597 17.67 11.81 -5.50
N ASP A 598 18.29 12.20 -6.60
CA ASP A 598 17.65 12.89 -7.73
C ASP A 598 17.02 11.86 -8.69
N GLU A 599 16.01 12.27 -9.45
CA GLU A 599 15.45 11.47 -10.54
C GLU A 599 16.41 11.27 -11.71
N GLU A 600 17.35 12.20 -11.92
CA GLU A 600 18.29 12.16 -13.04
C GLU A 600 19.11 10.86 -13.02
N GLY A 601 19.12 10.14 -14.14
CA GLY A 601 19.82 8.86 -14.28
C GLY A 601 19.06 7.64 -13.72
N LEU A 602 17.93 7.83 -13.05
CA LEU A 602 17.09 6.75 -12.51
C LEU A 602 15.82 6.49 -13.30
N ARG A 603 15.69 7.10 -14.49
CA ARG A 603 14.52 6.97 -15.35
C ARG A 603 14.35 5.52 -15.82
N ASN A 604 13.17 4.97 -15.57
CA ASN A 604 12.86 3.57 -15.84
C ASN A 604 11.48 3.43 -16.51
N GLY A 605 11.41 3.87 -17.77
CA GLY A 605 10.14 4.00 -18.49
C GLY A 605 9.43 5.31 -18.14
N PHE A 606 8.16 5.24 -17.75
CA PHE A 606 7.36 6.42 -17.42
C PHE A 606 7.85 7.11 -16.14
N GLY A 607 8.15 6.33 -15.09
CA GLY A 607 8.65 6.81 -13.81
C GLY A 607 10.17 6.69 -13.66
N ASN A 608 10.62 6.75 -12.41
CA ASN A 608 12.00 6.56 -11.98
C ASN A 608 12.06 5.47 -10.90
N THR A 609 13.17 4.75 -10.79
CA THR A 609 13.33 3.65 -9.82
C THR A 609 14.66 3.74 -9.08
N LEU A 610 14.58 3.74 -7.75
CA LEU A 610 15.69 3.48 -6.84
C LEU A 610 15.56 2.05 -6.30
N ALA A 611 16.61 1.23 -6.37
CA ALA A 611 16.52 -0.16 -5.96
C ALA A 611 16.53 -0.32 -4.43
N VAL A 612 17.49 0.32 -3.76
CA VAL A 612 17.59 0.26 -2.29
C VAL A 612 18.04 1.61 -1.73
N TRP A 613 17.34 2.04 -0.69
CA TRP A 613 17.88 2.94 0.32
C TRP A 613 17.86 2.22 1.67
N ALA A 614 18.93 2.35 2.46
CA ALA A 614 18.97 1.84 3.82
C ALA A 614 19.78 2.76 4.74
N THR A 615 19.55 2.68 6.05
CA THR A 615 20.42 3.36 7.03
C THR A 615 21.83 2.77 7.02
N GLN A 616 21.94 1.46 6.80
CA GLN A 616 23.19 0.70 6.68
C GLN A 616 22.94 -0.51 5.77
N LEU A 617 23.83 -0.79 4.80
CA LEU A 617 23.70 -1.87 3.81
C LEU A 617 24.43 -3.17 4.16
#